data_AF-A0A9J7BVU5-F1
#
_entry.id   AF-A0A9J7BVU5-F1
#
_cell.length_a   1.000
_cell.length_b   1.000
_cell.length_c   1.000
_cell.angle_alpha   90.00
_cell.angle_beta   90.00
_cell.angle_gamma   90.00
#
_symmetry.space_group_name_H-M   'P 1'
#
loop_
_entity.id
_entity.type
_entity.pdbx_description
1 polymer ?
#
loop_
_entity_poly.entity_id
_entity_poly.type
_entity_poly.pdbx_seq_one_letter_code
_entity_poly.pdbx_strand_id
1 'polypeptide(L)'
;MYFARKENVGPSLDIYEPIRKMLFESIVVDELFYKGTADGTDILPPALKVVPKHRSRLLVKALGSQGKANYWGEGGDLYVSPDDITLSFIDYYDFSNISLRDFQYYRCKILRFPSHSDYEGREALLQAMDGGVFHDEEHDDDPS
;
A
#
# COMPACT_ATOMS: atom_id res chain seq x y z
N MET A 1 36.90 2.90 32.21
CA MET A 1 35.47 2.95 31.84
C MET A 1 35.36 2.27 30.49
N TYR A 2 34.88 1.03 30.46
CA TYR A 2 34.85 0.19 29.26
C TYR A 2 33.53 0.43 28.52
N PHE A 3 33.60 0.90 27.28
CA PHE A 3 32.44 0.94 26.38
C PHE A 3 32.22 -0.49 25.86
N ALA A 4 31.17 -1.15 26.34
CA ALA A 4 30.73 -2.42 25.80
C ALA A 4 30.20 -2.20 24.37
N ARG A 5 30.88 -2.81 23.38
CA ARG A 5 30.32 -3.07 22.06
C ARG A 5 29.04 -3.88 22.24
N LYS A 6 27.89 -3.35 21.82
CA LYS A 6 26.71 -4.18 21.54
C LYS A 6 26.84 -4.74 20.13
N GLU A 7 27.56 -5.86 20.03
CA GLU A 7 27.32 -6.86 19.00
C GLU A 7 26.08 -7.66 19.41
N ASN A 8 25.00 -7.59 18.60
CA ASN A 8 23.97 -8.62 18.42
C ASN A 8 22.84 -8.05 17.54
N VAL A 9 23.06 -8.03 16.23
CA VAL A 9 22.01 -7.86 15.21
C VAL A 9 21.81 -9.23 14.57
N GLY A 10 20.86 -10.01 15.06
CA GLY A 10 20.56 -11.37 14.59
C GLY A 10 19.81 -12.12 15.69
N PRO A 11 18.50 -11.87 15.82
CA PRO A 11 17.48 -12.77 15.27
C PRO A 11 16.16 -12.07 14.83
N SER A 12 16.11 -10.74 14.75
CA SER A 12 14.85 -10.00 14.57
C SER A 12 14.28 -10.02 13.14
N LEU A 13 15.10 -10.30 12.13
CA LEU A 13 14.66 -10.36 10.73
C LEU A 13 13.81 -11.61 10.43
N ASP A 14 14.11 -12.75 11.06
CA ASP A 14 13.43 -14.03 10.79
C ASP A 14 11.98 -14.08 11.34
N ILE A 15 11.66 -13.26 12.34
CA ILE A 15 10.31 -13.20 12.94
C ILE A 15 9.40 -12.24 12.13
N TYR A 16 9.98 -11.37 11.32
CA TYR A 16 9.23 -10.35 10.58
C TYR A 16 8.43 -10.92 9.42
N GLU A 17 9.02 -11.77 8.57
CA GLU A 17 8.31 -12.32 7.42
C GLU A 17 7.07 -13.15 7.84
N PRO A 18 7.13 -13.96 8.91
CA PRO A 18 5.93 -14.56 9.48
C PRO A 18 4.88 -13.53 9.95
N ILE A 19 5.27 -12.45 10.66
CA ILE A 19 4.33 -11.43 11.12
C ILE A 19 3.69 -10.68 9.95
N ARG A 20 4.50 -10.29 8.96
CA ARG A 20 4.01 -9.64 7.74
C ARG A 20 3.04 -10.55 6.99
N LYS A 21 3.39 -11.84 6.85
CA LYS A 21 2.52 -12.83 6.23
C LYS A 21 1.22 -12.99 7.02
N MET A 22 1.28 -13.08 8.34
CA MET A 22 0.09 -13.16 9.20
C MET A 22 -0.77 -11.90 9.13
N LEU A 23 -0.18 -10.70 9.08
CA LEU A 23 -0.94 -9.45 8.91
C LEU A 23 -1.60 -9.37 7.53
N PHE A 24 -0.86 -9.75 6.48
CA PHE A 24 -1.40 -9.86 5.13
C PHE A 24 -2.55 -10.88 5.09
N GLU A 25 -2.37 -12.06 5.66
CA GLU A 25 -3.41 -13.09 5.77
C GLU A 25 -4.61 -12.58 6.57
N SER A 26 -4.42 -11.92 7.71
CA SER A 26 -5.51 -11.34 8.49
C SER A 26 -6.30 -10.27 7.74
N ILE A 27 -5.64 -9.47 6.89
CA ILE A 27 -6.32 -8.48 6.03
C ILE A 27 -7.11 -9.15 4.91
N VAL A 28 -6.60 -10.27 4.39
CA VAL A 28 -7.33 -11.10 3.41
C VAL A 28 -8.53 -11.80 4.05
N VAL A 29 -8.48 -12.08 5.36
CA VAL A 29 -9.51 -12.83 6.09
C VAL A 29 -10.59 -11.95 6.73
N ASP A 30 -10.33 -10.66 6.96
CA ASP A 30 -11.34 -9.72 7.49
C ASP A 30 -12.27 -9.23 6.36
N GLU A 31 -13.17 -10.11 5.91
CA GLU A 31 -14.30 -9.81 5.03
C GLU A 31 -15.17 -8.71 5.65
N LEU A 32 -15.04 -7.48 5.17
CA LEU A 32 -15.90 -6.38 5.58
C LEU A 32 -16.50 -5.66 4.38
N PHE A 33 -17.82 -5.81 4.27
CA PHE A 33 -18.73 -5.10 3.39
C PHE A 33 -18.37 -3.61 3.25
N TYR A 34 -17.77 -3.25 2.13
CA TYR A 34 -17.53 -1.87 1.74
C TYR A 34 -18.83 -1.26 1.15
N LYS A 35 -19.29 -0.13 1.70
CA LYS A 35 -20.46 0.64 1.22
C LYS A 35 -20.05 1.93 0.49
N GLY A 36 -18.95 1.91 -0.25
CA GLY A 36 -18.59 3.00 -1.16
C GLY A 36 -18.83 2.59 -2.60
N THR A 37 -19.25 3.53 -3.44
CA THR A 37 -19.36 3.34 -4.89
C THR A 37 -17.97 3.47 -5.51
N ALA A 38 -17.15 2.46 -5.26
CA ALA A 38 -15.96 2.21 -6.03
C ALA A 38 -16.43 1.65 -7.39
N ASP A 39 -16.28 2.41 -8.49
CA ASP A 39 -16.45 1.86 -9.84
C ASP A 39 -15.39 0.76 -10.06
N GLY A 40 -15.77 -0.49 -9.75
CA GLY A 40 -14.91 -1.66 -9.62
C GLY A 40 -14.57 -2.38 -10.92
N THR A 41 -14.60 -1.73 -12.07
CA THR A 41 -14.46 -2.44 -13.36
C THR A 41 -13.04 -2.77 -13.80
N ASP A 42 -12.00 -2.40 -13.03
CA ASP A 42 -10.60 -2.55 -13.45
C ASP A 42 -9.72 -3.37 -12.49
N ILE A 43 -10.29 -4.00 -11.47
CA ILE A 43 -9.53 -4.81 -10.52
C ILE A 43 -9.95 -6.28 -10.61
N LEU A 44 -9.10 -7.13 -11.20
CA LEU A 44 -9.36 -8.57 -11.31
C LEU A 44 -9.41 -9.20 -9.90
N PRO A 45 -10.52 -9.86 -9.51
CA PRO A 45 -10.62 -10.52 -8.21
C PRO A 45 -9.70 -11.76 -8.11
N PRO A 46 -9.25 -12.13 -6.90
CA PRO A 46 -9.40 -11.41 -5.64
C PRO A 46 -8.35 -10.29 -5.53
N ALA A 47 -8.80 -9.05 -5.39
CA ALA A 47 -7.90 -7.93 -5.25
C ALA A 47 -8.18 -7.14 -3.98
N LEU A 48 -7.12 -6.95 -3.21
CA LEU A 48 -7.13 -6.10 -2.04
C LEU A 48 -7.09 -4.64 -2.50
N LYS A 49 -8.19 -3.90 -2.28
CA LYS A 49 -8.30 -2.48 -2.60
C LYS A 49 -7.83 -1.62 -1.42
N VAL A 50 -7.02 -0.61 -1.70
CA VAL A 50 -6.65 0.41 -0.71
C VAL A 50 -7.51 1.65 -0.92
N VAL A 51 -8.21 2.08 0.14
CA VAL A 51 -9.08 3.26 0.10
C VAL A 51 -8.58 4.27 1.14
N PRO A 52 -8.23 5.51 0.74
CA PRO A 52 -7.98 6.60 1.68
C PRO A 52 -9.18 6.82 2.62
N LYS A 53 -8.97 7.09 3.91
CA LYS A 53 -10.05 7.38 4.86
C LYS A 53 -10.56 8.82 4.76
N HIS A 54 -9.68 9.73 4.37
CA HIS A 54 -9.93 11.15 4.17
C HIS A 54 -9.03 11.65 3.03
N ARG A 55 -8.98 12.97 2.83
CA ARG A 55 -7.98 13.57 1.95
C ARG A 55 -6.58 13.27 2.51
N SER A 56 -5.86 12.38 1.85
CA SER A 56 -4.61 11.80 2.36
C SER A 56 -3.48 12.00 1.36
N ARG A 57 -2.26 12.13 1.87
CA ARG A 57 -1.07 12.31 1.02
C ARG A 57 -0.72 11.00 0.33
N LEU A 58 -0.43 11.07 -0.96
CA LEU A 58 -0.01 9.95 -1.80
C LEU A 58 1.40 10.20 -2.33
N LEU A 59 2.31 9.25 -2.14
CA LEU A 59 3.66 9.35 -2.69
C LEU A 59 3.80 8.43 -3.89
N VAL A 60 3.84 8.98 -5.10
CA VAL A 60 4.00 8.19 -6.32
C VAL A 60 5.48 7.95 -6.62
N LYS A 61 5.84 6.73 -7.02
CA LYS A 61 7.22 6.31 -7.31
C LYS A 61 7.73 6.92 -8.59
N ALA A 62 8.77 7.75 -8.55
CA ALA A 62 9.34 8.38 -9.73
C ALA A 62 9.77 7.37 -10.79
N LEU A 63 9.50 7.67 -12.06
CA LEU A 63 10.12 6.95 -13.16
C LEU A 63 11.58 7.38 -13.24
N GLY A 64 12.49 6.55 -12.71
CA GLY A 64 13.92 6.84 -12.81
C GLY A 64 14.32 7.05 -14.28
N SER A 65 14.93 8.19 -14.60
CA SER A 65 15.66 8.33 -15.86
C SER A 65 16.91 7.44 -15.81
N GLN A 66 17.33 6.89 -16.95
CA GLN A 66 18.47 5.96 -17.04
C GLN A 66 19.65 6.42 -16.17
N GLY A 67 19.92 5.69 -15.08
CA GLY A 67 21.02 5.97 -14.15
C GLY A 67 20.67 6.75 -12.87
N LYS A 68 19.41 7.16 -12.64
CA LYS A 68 18.97 7.75 -11.36
C LYS A 68 18.20 6.76 -10.51
N ALA A 69 18.44 6.81 -9.20
CA ALA A 69 17.69 6.02 -8.23
C ALA A 69 16.21 6.40 -8.24
N ASN A 70 15.34 5.39 -8.22
CA ASN A 70 13.91 5.59 -8.01
C ASN A 70 13.68 6.23 -6.63
N TYR A 71 12.98 7.36 -6.56
CA TYR A 71 12.58 8.01 -5.31
C TYR A 71 11.06 8.13 -5.23
N TRP A 72 10.53 8.34 -4.03
CA TRP A 72 9.10 8.50 -3.78
C TRP A 72 8.72 9.98 -3.70
N GLY A 73 7.55 10.34 -4.22
CA GLY A 73 7.04 11.72 -4.22
C GLY A 73 7.31 12.48 -5.53
N GLU A 74 7.27 11.79 -6.68
CA GLU A 74 7.24 12.50 -7.96
C GLU A 74 5.95 13.35 -8.06
N GLY A 75 6.08 14.57 -8.56
CA GLY A 75 4.96 15.52 -8.65
C GLY A 75 4.70 16.35 -7.38
N GLY A 76 5.46 16.14 -6.31
CA GLY A 76 5.29 16.87 -5.04
C GLY A 76 4.22 16.24 -4.14
N ASP A 77 3.55 17.07 -3.33
CA ASP A 77 2.53 16.61 -2.38
C ASP A 77 1.19 16.39 -3.08
N LEU A 78 0.99 15.19 -3.61
CA LEU A 78 -0.31 14.76 -4.12
C LEU A 78 -1.22 14.38 -2.94
N TYR A 79 -2.46 14.86 -2.98
CA TYR A 79 -3.49 14.54 -2.00
C TYR A 79 -4.71 13.98 -2.71
N VAL A 80 -5.20 12.85 -2.22
CA VAL A 80 -6.31 12.09 -2.81
C VAL A 80 -7.37 11.81 -1.76
N SER A 81 -8.63 11.89 -2.17
CA SER A 81 -9.81 11.48 -1.42
C SER A 81 -10.22 10.06 -1.83
N PRO A 82 -11.15 9.39 -1.11
CA PRO A 82 -11.55 8.02 -1.40
C PRO A 82 -11.99 7.78 -2.85
N ASP A 83 -12.71 8.74 -3.44
CA ASP A 83 -13.31 8.61 -4.78
C ASP A 83 -12.41 9.14 -5.92
N ASP A 84 -11.27 9.77 -5.57
CA ASP A 84 -10.38 10.40 -6.57
C ASP A 84 -9.50 9.36 -7.30
N ILE A 85 -9.30 8.18 -6.70
CA ILE A 85 -8.28 7.22 -7.12
C ILE A 85 -8.68 5.78 -6.78
N THR A 86 -8.25 4.84 -7.62
CA THR A 86 -8.34 3.41 -7.33
C THR A 86 -6.94 2.82 -7.14
N LEU A 87 -6.70 2.26 -5.96
CA LEU A 87 -5.43 1.67 -5.55
C LEU A 87 -5.60 0.18 -5.25
N SER A 88 -4.73 -0.66 -5.79
CA SER A 88 -4.59 -2.06 -5.40
C SER A 88 -3.45 -2.20 -4.42
N PHE A 89 -3.68 -2.87 -3.31
CA PHE A 89 -2.64 -3.22 -2.35
C PHE A 89 -1.66 -4.20 -2.99
N ILE A 90 -0.37 -3.97 -2.74
CA ILE A 90 0.71 -4.88 -3.12
C ILE A 90 1.33 -5.47 -1.85
N ASP A 91 1.71 -4.60 -0.93
CA ASP A 91 2.53 -4.95 0.23
C ASP A 91 2.61 -3.77 1.22
N TYR A 92 3.28 -3.96 2.34
CA TYR A 92 3.76 -2.88 3.19
C TYR A 92 5.11 -2.33 2.72
N TYR A 93 5.37 -1.06 3.03
CA TYR A 93 6.63 -0.39 2.75
C TYR A 93 7.09 0.47 3.93
N ASP A 94 8.37 0.35 4.25
CA ASP A 94 9.03 1.13 5.29
C ASP A 94 10.25 1.85 4.69
N PHE A 95 10.39 3.16 4.96
CA PHE A 95 11.57 3.94 4.54
C PHE A 95 12.81 3.64 5.40
N SER A 96 12.59 3.16 6.62
CA SER A 96 13.64 2.87 7.57
C SER A 96 14.37 1.58 7.21
N ASN A 97 15.69 1.66 7.01
CA ASN A 97 16.58 0.48 6.93
C ASN A 97 17.00 -0.02 8.32
N ILE A 98 16.42 0.53 9.41
CA ILE A 98 16.76 0.14 10.78
C ILE A 98 15.97 -1.14 11.12
N SER A 99 16.53 -1.97 12.00
CA SER A 99 16.13 -3.36 12.30
C SER A 99 14.71 -3.58 12.85
N LEU A 100 13.83 -2.57 12.79
CA LEU A 100 12.42 -2.63 13.15
C LEU A 100 11.61 -2.03 12.00
N ARG A 101 10.87 -2.88 11.30
CA ARG A 101 9.89 -2.52 10.27
C ARG A 101 8.57 -2.18 10.95
N ASP A 102 8.02 -1.00 10.68
CA ASP A 102 6.86 -0.43 11.38
C ASP A 102 5.57 -0.44 10.54
N PHE A 103 5.61 -1.02 9.34
CA PHE A 103 4.45 -1.14 8.44
C PHE A 103 3.78 0.20 8.14
N GLN A 104 4.60 1.26 8.04
CA GLN A 104 4.10 2.62 8.06
C GLN A 104 3.27 2.97 6.82
N TYR A 105 3.55 2.34 5.68
CA TYR A 105 2.89 2.60 4.41
C TYR A 105 2.32 1.33 3.78
N TYR A 106 1.15 1.47 3.17
CA TYR A 106 0.66 0.56 2.13
C TYR A 106 1.36 0.91 0.80
N ARG A 107 2.08 -0.05 0.24
CA ARG A 107 2.54 -0.02 -1.15
C ARG A 107 1.42 -0.49 -2.04
N CYS A 108 1.06 0.36 -2.99
CA CYS A 108 -0.08 0.17 -3.85
C CYS A 108 0.32 0.28 -5.32
N LYS A 109 -0.46 -0.32 -6.20
CA LYS A 109 -0.49 0.00 -7.63
C LYS A 109 -1.64 0.96 -7.89
N ILE A 110 -1.37 2.04 -8.61
CA ILE A 110 -2.42 2.94 -9.11
C ILE A 110 -3.07 2.26 -10.31
N LEU A 111 -4.36 1.97 -10.21
CA LEU A 111 -5.12 1.35 -11.31
C LEU A 111 -5.84 2.41 -12.13
N ARG A 112 -6.45 3.39 -11.45
CA ARG A 112 -7.18 4.48 -12.08
C ARG A 112 -6.96 5.77 -11.30
N PHE A 113 -6.62 6.85 -11.97
CA PHE A 113 -6.43 8.17 -11.37
C PHE A 113 -6.81 9.27 -12.38
N PRO A 114 -8.12 9.59 -12.54
CA PRO A 114 -8.60 10.38 -13.67
C PRO A 114 -8.00 11.78 -13.78
N SER A 115 -7.63 12.41 -12.66
CA SER A 115 -6.98 13.73 -12.64
C SER A 115 -5.49 13.68 -12.99
N HIS A 116 -4.86 12.51 -12.95
CA HIS A 116 -3.44 12.28 -13.19
C HIS A 116 -3.20 10.92 -13.84
N SER A 117 -3.73 10.73 -15.06
CA SER A 117 -3.66 9.45 -15.78
C SER A 117 -2.24 9.01 -16.13
N ASP A 118 -1.28 9.93 -16.15
CA ASP A 118 0.15 9.66 -16.28
C ASP A 118 0.76 8.88 -15.10
N TYR A 119 0.03 8.78 -13.98
CA TYR A 119 0.40 7.96 -12.83
C TYR A 119 -0.25 6.57 -12.83
N GLU A 120 -1.16 6.27 -13.74
CA GLU A 120 -1.78 4.95 -13.82
C GLU A 120 -0.74 3.86 -14.15
N GLY A 121 -0.91 2.68 -13.53
CA GLY A 121 0.04 1.57 -13.59
C GLY A 121 1.28 1.71 -12.71
N ARG A 122 1.53 2.89 -12.12
CA ARG A 122 2.69 3.15 -11.27
C ARG A 122 2.45 2.73 -9.82
N GLU A 123 3.54 2.58 -9.07
CA GLU A 123 3.47 2.31 -7.63
C GLU A 123 3.30 3.61 -6.85
N ALA A 124 2.56 3.52 -5.75
CA ALA A 124 2.37 4.60 -4.80
C ALA A 124 2.41 4.11 -3.36
N LEU A 125 2.69 5.03 -2.44
CA LEU A 125 2.59 4.80 -1.00
C LEU A 125 1.48 5.66 -0.41
N LEU A 126 0.64 5.01 0.39
CA LEU A 126 -0.33 5.65 1.27
C LEU A 126 0.02 5.28 2.71
N GLN A 127 -0.03 6.24 3.63
CA GLN A 127 0.24 5.94 5.03
C GLN A 127 -0.84 5.00 5.59
N ALA A 128 -0.43 3.95 6.31
CA ALA A 128 -1.35 2.89 6.73
C ALA A 128 -2.47 3.40 7.65
N MET A 129 -2.17 4.41 8.46
CA MET A 129 -3.15 5.07 9.34
C MET A 129 -4.24 5.83 8.56
N ASP A 130 -3.88 6.35 7.39
CA ASP A 130 -4.70 7.24 6.56
C ASP A 130 -5.54 6.48 5.52
N GLY A 131 -5.46 5.15 5.49
CA GLY A 131 -6.17 4.29 4.57
C GLY A 131 -6.70 3.01 5.22
N GLY A 132 -7.57 2.32 4.51
CA GLY A 132 -7.99 0.95 4.81
C GLY A 132 -7.73 0.03 3.62
N VAL A 133 -7.48 -1.25 3.89
CA VAL A 133 -7.41 -2.30 2.88
C VAL A 133 -8.69 -3.13 2.98
N PHE A 134 -9.34 -3.38 1.84
CA PHE A 134 -10.62 -4.09 1.75
C PHE A 134 -10.51 -5.15 0.67
N HIS A 135 -11.17 -6.29 0.85
CA HIS A 135 -11.31 -7.29 -0.20
C HIS A 135 -12.37 -6.85 -1.20
N ASP A 136 -12.04 -6.84 -2.49
CA ASP A 136 -13.01 -6.67 -3.57
C ASP A 136 -13.47 -8.07 -3.99
N GLU A 137 -14.54 -8.56 -3.34
CA GLU A 137 -15.28 -9.71 -3.87
C GLU A 137 -16.26 -9.16 -4.91
N GLU A 138 -16.06 -9.51 -6.18
CA GLU A 138 -17.15 -9.45 -7.13
C GLU A 138 -18.32 -10.25 -6.52
N HIS A 139 -19.46 -9.58 -6.44
CA HIS A 139 -20.75 -10.19 -6.16
C HIS A 139 -20.89 -11.42 -7.06
N ASP A 140 -21.08 -12.61 -6.48
CA ASP A 140 -21.60 -13.74 -7.22
C ASP A 140 -22.78 -13.23 -8.05
N ASP A 141 -22.66 -13.33 -9.37
CA ASP A 141 -23.78 -13.20 -10.29
C ASP A 141 -24.87 -14.13 -9.77
N ASP A 142 -25.90 -13.58 -9.12
CA ASP A 142 -27.14 -14.28 -8.83
C ASP A 142 -27.77 -14.63 -10.19
N PRO A 143 -27.76 -15.90 -10.63
CA PRO A 143 -28.34 -16.24 -11.91
C PRO A 143 -29.84 -16.42 -11.68
N SER A 144 -30.58 -15.33 -11.92
CA SER A 144 -31.98 -15.28 -12.38
C SER A 144 -33.09 -15.86 -11.48
#